data_AF-H1S4C1-F1
#
_entry.id   AF-H1S4C1-F1
#
_cell.length_a   1.000
_cell.length_b   1.000
_cell.length_c   1.000
_cell.angle_alpha   90.00
_cell.angle_beta   90.00
_cell.angle_gamma   90.00
#
_symmetry.space_group_name_H-M   'P 1'
#
loop_
_entity.id
_entity.type
_entity.pdbx_description
1 polymer ?
#
loop_
_entity_poly.entity_id
_entity_poly.type
_entity_poly.pdbx_seq_one_letter_code
_entity_poly.pdbx_strand_id
1 'polypeptide(L)'
;MNTRDIEAFIAVVEAGSMVRAATRLHLTQPGLTRRVQSLEALIGVALLDRQAKPLRPTAAGQEVYELGKRVLHATDDLMSRAARGAEVVGELRLGVPPFLSEMALDRPIDQLREQFPKLTVRVTAAWSPGLLEQAESGKIDVAAVLLPDGVAPPAALTARELGRYTTLVVAARGLAFPPKGASLGDLAAHPWGAQPGWLRHALGAAPRAGRRAPALQRRRGSIRRRVAALASGARHRHRRGHAGGAGRQRAPRCGAGGAGAQFSRGAHRVAAACAAAAQAGRAAGVAVQRAAGGHCRNGGRVRRGRAHGIGARFDGFLTGVKPPGRGHRYFRRFGERQTMAITLYDAGGHTCLLFSDLVEEEHGEVVQTNQFLIVDAGHGALIDPGGHMTYGELYLAISRYFPPKQLDYVLASHADPDIVASVGRWLTASDSRILISRVWARFLPHFCQAGKTQGRIVTIPDAGMPIALGNCTLLAVPAHFLHSEGNFQFYDPISKILFSGDLGAAMTSAQEAGAVVSDFAAHTHAMLPFHQRYMSGNRACRLWANMARGLDIEWIVPQHGPSFRGKAMVAQFIDWVSTLECGLDLLSQDNYRLPPLTTAAA
;
A
#
# COMPACT_ATOMS: atom_id res chain seq x y z
N MET A 1 10.84 39.52 -15.90
CA MET A 1 10.31 38.55 -14.92
C MET A 1 11.33 37.44 -14.75
N ASN A 2 11.76 37.15 -13.52
CA ASN A 2 12.74 36.10 -13.22
C ASN A 2 12.02 34.82 -12.77
N THR A 3 12.33 33.68 -13.36
CA THR A 3 11.72 32.38 -12.97
C THR A 3 11.97 32.06 -11.50
N ARG A 4 13.11 32.48 -10.96
CA ARG A 4 13.44 32.35 -9.53
C ARG A 4 12.46 33.09 -8.62
N ASP A 5 11.88 34.22 -9.05
CA ASP A 5 10.92 34.93 -8.20
C ASP A 5 9.57 34.17 -8.16
N ILE A 6 9.20 33.52 -9.27
CA ILE A 6 8.04 32.62 -9.38
C ILE A 6 8.21 31.37 -8.52
N GLU A 7 9.38 30.71 -8.58
CA GLU A 7 9.72 29.56 -7.72
C GLU A 7 9.57 29.88 -6.22
N ALA A 8 10.06 31.06 -5.80
CA ALA A 8 10.02 31.50 -4.42
C ALA A 8 8.58 31.67 -3.93
N PHE A 9 7.73 32.31 -4.75
CA PHE A 9 6.32 32.49 -4.45
C PHE A 9 5.57 31.14 -4.35
N ILE A 10 5.76 30.24 -5.32
CA ILE A 10 5.16 28.89 -5.32
C ILE A 10 5.58 28.12 -4.07
N ALA A 11 6.85 28.17 -3.69
CA ALA A 11 7.35 27.48 -2.49
C ALA A 11 6.72 28.01 -1.19
N VAL A 12 6.46 29.32 -1.09
CA VAL A 12 5.75 29.91 0.06
C VAL A 12 4.30 29.43 0.13
N VAL A 13 3.59 29.41 -1.00
CA VAL A 13 2.19 28.93 -1.09
C VAL A 13 2.09 27.46 -0.70
N GLU A 14 2.96 26.60 -1.22
CA GLU A 14 2.96 25.17 -0.89
C GLU A 14 3.37 24.87 0.56
N ALA A 15 4.32 25.64 1.11
CA ALA A 15 4.80 25.43 2.48
C ALA A 15 3.94 26.12 3.55
N GLY A 16 3.05 27.05 3.16
CA GLY A 16 2.24 27.89 4.07
C GLY A 16 3.06 28.70 5.07
N SER A 17 4.36 28.90 4.81
CA SER A 17 5.33 29.50 5.74
C SER A 17 6.59 29.95 4.99
N MET A 18 6.99 31.21 5.21
CA MET A 18 8.23 31.78 4.68
C MET A 18 9.48 31.01 5.13
N VAL A 19 9.51 30.56 6.40
CA VAL A 19 10.66 29.85 6.98
C VAL A 19 10.83 28.48 6.30
N ARG A 20 9.77 27.68 6.24
CA ARG A 20 9.81 26.34 5.62
C ARG A 20 10.16 26.41 4.14
N ALA A 21 9.62 27.40 3.42
CA ALA A 21 9.94 27.63 2.01
C ALA A 21 11.40 28.06 1.80
N ALA A 22 11.98 28.84 2.72
CA ALA A 22 13.38 29.27 2.64
C ALA A 22 14.33 28.09 2.83
N THR A 23 14.08 27.25 3.84
CA THR A 23 14.80 25.98 4.05
C THR A 23 14.71 25.08 2.81
N ARG A 24 13.52 24.91 2.24
CA ARG A 24 13.28 24.06 1.05
C ARG A 24 14.02 24.52 -0.21
N LEU A 25 14.30 25.83 -0.33
CA LEU A 25 15.02 26.41 -1.47
C LEU A 25 16.50 26.72 -1.18
N HIS A 26 17.02 26.32 -0.02
CA HIS A 26 18.38 26.65 0.45
C HIS A 26 18.67 28.16 0.44
N LEU A 27 17.69 28.97 0.85
CA LEU A 27 17.79 30.43 0.95
C LEU A 27 17.68 30.88 2.40
N THR A 28 18.22 32.06 2.69
CA THR A 28 17.86 32.78 3.92
C THR A 28 16.43 33.32 3.82
N GLN A 29 15.72 33.40 4.95
CA GLN A 29 14.35 33.95 4.98
C GLN A 29 14.26 35.39 4.41
N PRO A 30 15.23 36.31 4.65
CA PRO A 30 15.25 37.61 3.96
C PRO A 30 15.43 37.48 2.45
N GLY A 31 16.29 36.56 1.97
CA GLY A 31 16.50 36.31 0.55
C GLY A 31 15.26 35.78 -0.17
N LEU A 32 14.51 34.87 0.47
CA LEU A 32 13.20 34.42 -0.03
C LEU A 32 12.17 35.55 -0.04
N THR A 33 12.06 36.30 1.07
CA THR A 33 11.14 37.44 1.20
C THR A 33 11.37 38.46 0.09
N ARG A 34 12.64 38.76 -0.23
CA ARG A 34 13.00 39.68 -1.32
C ARG A 34 12.59 39.15 -2.70
N ARG A 35 12.79 37.86 -3.00
CA ARG A 35 12.32 37.23 -4.27
C ARG A 35 10.80 37.34 -4.43
N VAL A 36 10.04 37.07 -3.35
CA VAL A 36 8.58 37.22 -3.37
C VAL A 36 8.16 38.68 -3.56
N GLN A 37 8.77 39.61 -2.81
CA GLN A 37 8.49 41.05 -2.96
C GLN A 37 8.84 41.58 -4.36
N SER A 38 9.90 41.08 -5.01
CA SER A 38 10.21 41.40 -6.40
C SER A 38 9.11 40.93 -7.36
N LEU A 39 8.49 39.78 -7.11
CA LEU A 39 7.35 39.31 -7.90
C LEU A 39 6.09 40.16 -7.65
N GLU A 40 5.77 40.45 -6.39
CA GLU A 40 4.64 41.31 -6.01
C GLU A 40 4.79 42.72 -6.63
N ALA A 41 5.99 43.30 -6.58
CA ALA A 41 6.29 44.61 -7.17
C ALA A 41 6.24 44.61 -8.70
N LEU A 42 6.67 43.52 -9.35
CA LEU A 42 6.63 43.39 -10.82
C LEU A 42 5.20 43.21 -11.35
N ILE A 43 4.33 42.52 -10.62
CA ILE A 43 2.92 42.30 -11.00
C ILE A 43 2.03 43.46 -10.51
N GLY A 44 2.48 44.24 -9.53
CA GLY A 44 1.78 45.42 -9.01
C GLY A 44 0.70 45.12 -7.98
N VAL A 45 0.59 43.88 -7.49
CA VAL A 45 -0.40 43.45 -6.49
C VAL A 45 0.22 42.51 -5.45
N ALA A 46 -0.33 42.53 -4.24
CA ALA A 46 0.02 41.57 -3.20
C ALA A 46 -0.49 40.17 -3.59
N LEU A 47 0.41 39.19 -3.57
CA LEU A 47 0.14 37.80 -3.94
C LEU A 47 -0.09 36.93 -2.71
N LEU A 48 0.32 37.37 -1.52
CA LEU A 48 0.15 36.66 -0.26
C LEU A 48 -0.69 37.46 0.74
N ASP A 49 -1.68 36.78 1.33
CA ASP A 49 -2.32 37.24 2.55
C ASP A 49 -1.37 36.98 3.73
N ARG A 50 -0.81 38.07 4.26
CA ARG A 50 0.14 38.06 5.38
C ARG A 50 -0.54 37.98 6.76
N GLN A 51 -1.86 38.13 6.83
CA GLN A 51 -2.65 37.98 8.06
C GLN A 51 -3.15 36.53 8.24
N ALA A 52 -3.31 35.79 7.15
CA ALA A 52 -3.65 34.37 7.19
C ALA A 52 -2.58 33.53 7.92
N LYS A 53 -3.04 32.68 8.86
CA LYS A 53 -2.23 31.65 9.51
C LYS A 53 -2.89 30.27 9.31
N PRO A 54 -2.28 29.32 8.59
CA PRO A 54 -1.03 29.43 7.82
C PRO A 54 -1.14 30.45 6.67
N LEU A 55 0.00 30.87 6.13
CA LEU A 55 0.08 31.86 5.05
C LEU A 55 -0.67 31.35 3.81
N ARG A 56 -1.41 32.22 3.12
CA ARG A 56 -2.23 31.87 1.94
C ARG A 56 -2.02 32.83 0.78
N PRO A 57 -2.23 32.39 -0.48
CA PRO A 57 -2.29 33.31 -1.60
C PRO A 57 -3.54 34.19 -1.55
N THR A 58 -3.45 35.41 -2.09
CA THR A 58 -4.62 36.24 -2.44
C THR A 58 -5.34 35.65 -3.66
N ALA A 59 -6.47 36.21 -4.09
CA ALA A 59 -7.13 35.79 -5.34
C ALA A 59 -6.17 35.89 -6.55
N ALA A 60 -5.50 37.04 -6.71
CA ALA A 60 -4.45 37.22 -7.71
C ALA A 60 -3.25 36.28 -7.49
N GLY A 61 -2.87 36.04 -6.23
CA GLY A 61 -1.87 35.04 -5.87
C GLY A 61 -2.20 33.63 -6.34
N GLN A 62 -3.47 33.22 -6.27
CA GLN A 62 -3.90 31.89 -6.69
C GLN A 62 -3.83 31.73 -8.21
N GLU A 63 -4.16 32.77 -8.97
CA GLU A 63 -3.99 32.78 -10.43
C GLU A 63 -2.52 32.76 -10.83
N VAL A 64 -1.68 33.58 -10.19
CA VAL A 64 -0.22 33.62 -10.41
C VAL A 64 0.45 32.31 -10.00
N TYR A 65 -0.07 31.60 -9.00
CA TYR A 65 0.41 30.28 -8.60
C TYR A 65 0.15 29.23 -9.69
N GLU A 66 -1.08 29.14 -10.20
CA GLU A 66 -1.45 28.18 -11.25
C GLU A 66 -0.77 28.50 -12.60
N LEU A 67 -0.64 29.78 -12.96
CA LEU A 67 0.08 30.20 -14.17
C LEU A 67 1.60 30.06 -14.02
N GLY A 68 2.15 30.44 -12.86
CA GLY A 68 3.58 30.35 -12.55
C GLY A 68 4.12 28.93 -12.67
N LYS A 69 3.37 27.94 -12.15
CA LYS A 69 3.70 26.51 -12.34
C LYS A 69 3.78 26.10 -13.80
N ARG A 70 2.91 26.64 -14.67
CA ARG A 70 2.94 26.37 -16.11
C ARG A 70 4.16 27.01 -16.78
N VAL A 71 4.57 28.20 -16.32
CA VAL A 71 5.78 28.91 -16.83
C VAL A 71 7.06 28.17 -16.45
N LEU A 72 7.19 27.70 -15.20
CA LEU A 72 8.36 26.93 -14.78
C LEU A 72 8.48 25.63 -15.59
N HIS A 73 7.41 24.82 -15.64
CA HIS A 73 7.40 23.61 -16.47
C HIS A 73 7.69 23.88 -17.96
N ALA A 74 7.21 25.00 -18.52
CA ALA A 74 7.52 25.37 -19.92
C ALA A 74 9.00 25.75 -20.12
N THR A 75 9.65 26.27 -19.07
CA THR A 75 11.09 26.57 -19.05
C THR A 75 11.89 25.28 -18.98
N ASP A 76 11.51 24.34 -18.11
CA ASP A 76 12.14 23.01 -18.01
C ASP A 76 12.02 22.23 -19.33
N ASP A 77 10.83 22.23 -19.93
CA ASP A 77 10.56 21.64 -21.25
C ASP A 77 11.46 22.24 -22.35
N LEU A 78 11.67 23.56 -22.32
CA LEU A 78 12.51 24.25 -23.30
C LEU A 78 13.99 23.87 -23.13
N MET A 79 14.49 23.82 -21.89
CA MET A 79 15.86 23.39 -21.59
C MET A 79 16.09 21.93 -21.98
N SER A 80 15.15 21.04 -21.64
CA SER A 80 15.17 19.62 -21.99
C SER A 80 15.19 19.39 -23.51
N ARG A 81 14.39 20.14 -24.28
CA ARG A 81 14.35 20.05 -25.75
C ARG A 81 15.55 20.68 -26.44
N ALA A 82 16.20 21.67 -25.81
CA ALA A 82 17.43 22.26 -26.31
C ALA A 82 18.62 21.29 -26.20
N ALA A 83 18.66 20.45 -25.16
CA ALA A 83 19.69 19.46 -24.87
C ALA A 83 19.65 18.20 -25.79
N ARG A 84 19.60 18.39 -27.11
CA ARG A 84 19.58 17.30 -28.09
C ARG A 84 20.84 16.43 -27.99
N GLY A 85 20.66 15.16 -27.66
CA GLY A 85 21.74 14.17 -27.55
C GLY A 85 22.25 13.94 -26.13
N ALA A 86 21.75 14.69 -25.14
CA ALA A 86 22.03 14.40 -23.74
C ALA A 86 21.39 13.07 -23.30
N GLU A 87 22.04 12.41 -22.35
CA GLU A 87 21.49 11.30 -21.58
C GLU A 87 20.22 11.74 -20.86
N VAL A 88 19.20 10.88 -20.78
CA VAL A 88 17.92 11.25 -20.14
C VAL A 88 18.12 11.28 -18.63
N VAL A 89 18.25 12.50 -18.09
CA VAL A 89 18.44 12.81 -16.67
C VAL A 89 17.21 13.55 -16.13
N GLY A 90 16.93 13.40 -14.83
CA GLY A 90 15.87 14.14 -14.14
C GLY A 90 14.82 13.24 -13.49
N GLU A 91 13.60 13.75 -13.35
CA GLU A 91 12.47 13.06 -12.72
C GLU A 91 11.32 12.84 -13.72
N LEU A 92 10.73 11.65 -13.72
CA LEU A 92 9.49 11.31 -14.43
C LEU A 92 8.40 10.99 -13.40
N ARG A 93 7.33 11.78 -13.38
CA ARG A 93 6.19 11.61 -12.47
C ARG A 93 5.08 10.85 -13.21
N LEU A 94 4.93 9.57 -12.90
CA LEU A 94 3.98 8.64 -13.52
C LEU A 94 2.75 8.46 -12.63
N GLY A 95 1.58 8.84 -13.12
CA GLY A 95 0.30 8.52 -12.50
C GLY A 95 -0.25 7.17 -12.94
N VAL A 96 -0.83 6.39 -12.03
CA VAL A 96 -1.47 5.11 -12.35
C VAL A 96 -2.71 4.82 -11.51
N PRO A 97 -3.72 4.10 -12.03
CA PRO A 97 -4.79 3.54 -11.23
C PRO A 97 -4.23 2.43 -10.32
N PRO A 98 -4.68 2.29 -9.06
CA PRO A 98 -4.09 1.35 -8.11
C PRO A 98 -4.03 -0.11 -8.61
N PHE A 99 -5.05 -0.58 -9.33
CA PHE A 99 -5.03 -1.95 -9.89
C PHE A 99 -4.01 -2.12 -11.04
N LEU A 100 -3.66 -1.07 -11.80
CA LEU A 100 -2.57 -1.17 -12.79
C LEU A 100 -1.19 -1.13 -12.12
N SER A 101 -1.04 -0.40 -11.01
CA SER A 101 0.23 -0.44 -10.25
C SER A 101 0.54 -1.84 -9.73
N GLU A 102 -0.47 -2.55 -9.22
CA GLU A 102 -0.32 -3.91 -8.70
C GLU A 102 -0.10 -4.96 -9.81
N MET A 103 -0.78 -4.81 -10.95
CA MET A 103 -0.83 -5.84 -11.99
C MET A 103 0.27 -5.73 -13.05
N ALA A 104 0.80 -4.53 -13.31
CA ALA A 104 1.48 -4.25 -14.58
C ALA A 104 2.69 -3.31 -14.52
N LEU A 105 3.06 -2.71 -13.38
CA LEU A 105 4.15 -1.73 -13.34
C LEU A 105 5.56 -2.32 -13.19
N ASP A 106 5.74 -3.47 -12.54
CA ASP A 106 7.07 -4.01 -12.22
C ASP A 106 7.99 -4.05 -13.48
N ARG A 107 7.55 -4.70 -14.55
CA ARG A 107 8.35 -4.85 -15.80
C ARG A 107 8.60 -3.53 -16.56
N PRO A 108 7.60 -2.65 -16.82
CA PRO A 108 7.87 -1.34 -17.44
C PRO A 108 8.84 -0.47 -16.65
N ILE A 109 8.77 -0.47 -15.31
CA ILE A 109 9.67 0.31 -14.45
C ILE A 109 11.10 -0.23 -14.52
N ASP A 110 11.30 -1.54 -14.51
CA ASP A 110 12.62 -2.16 -14.69
C ASP A 110 13.23 -1.78 -16.05
N GLN A 111 12.46 -1.89 -17.14
CA GLN A 111 12.91 -1.53 -18.49
C GLN A 111 13.28 -0.04 -18.64
N LEU A 112 12.56 0.85 -17.95
CA LEU A 112 12.90 2.28 -17.91
C LEU A 112 14.21 2.55 -17.17
N ARG A 113 14.47 1.83 -16.08
CA ARG A 113 15.71 1.95 -15.30
C ARG A 113 16.91 1.41 -16.06
N GLU A 114 16.75 0.30 -16.79
CA GLU A 114 17.79 -0.25 -17.66
C GLU A 114 18.17 0.72 -18.80
N GLN A 115 17.20 1.37 -19.42
CA GLN A 115 17.43 2.23 -20.59
C GLN A 115 17.75 3.69 -20.24
N PHE A 116 17.33 4.15 -19.06
CA PHE A 116 17.58 5.51 -18.57
C PHE A 116 18.05 5.47 -17.11
N PRO A 117 19.28 5.00 -16.80
CA PRO A 117 19.74 4.79 -15.43
C PRO A 117 19.77 6.05 -14.55
N LYS A 118 19.84 7.23 -15.18
CA LYS A 118 19.84 8.55 -14.51
C LYS A 118 18.46 9.20 -14.42
N LEU A 119 17.39 8.51 -14.82
CA LEU A 119 16.01 8.94 -14.68
C LEU A 119 15.40 8.43 -13.37
N THR A 120 14.99 9.34 -12.49
CA THR A 120 14.22 8.99 -11.29
C THR A 120 12.74 8.89 -11.63
N VAL A 121 12.12 7.73 -11.46
CA VAL A 121 10.67 7.57 -11.68
C VAL A 121 9.93 7.67 -10.35
N ARG A 122 9.06 8.66 -10.20
CA ARG A 122 8.06 8.72 -9.11
C ARG A 122 6.73 8.18 -9.60
N VAL A 123 6.08 7.36 -8.79
CA VAL A 123 4.77 6.76 -9.12
C VAL A 123 3.71 7.25 -8.15
N THR A 124 2.60 7.78 -8.68
CA THR A 124 1.45 8.27 -7.90
C THR A 124 0.22 7.42 -8.22
N ALA A 125 -0.34 6.75 -7.21
CA ALA A 125 -1.56 5.97 -7.35
C ALA A 125 -2.81 6.85 -7.13
N ALA A 126 -3.69 6.97 -8.14
CA ALA A 126 -5.00 7.65 -8.01
C ALA A 126 -6.01 7.19 -9.07
N TRP A 127 -7.29 7.53 -8.93
CA TRP A 127 -8.32 7.20 -9.93
C TRP A 127 -8.26 8.15 -11.14
N SER A 128 -8.69 7.68 -12.33
CA SER A 128 -8.60 8.40 -13.60
C SER A 128 -8.96 9.89 -13.54
N PRO A 129 -10.06 10.35 -12.90
CA PRO A 129 -10.40 11.77 -12.87
C PRO A 129 -9.33 12.63 -12.19
N GLY A 130 -8.80 12.17 -11.04
CA GLY A 130 -7.74 12.88 -10.32
C GLY A 130 -6.38 12.76 -10.99
N LEU A 131 -6.14 11.70 -11.78
CA LEU A 131 -4.94 11.60 -12.63
C LEU A 131 -5.00 12.56 -13.82
N LEU A 132 -6.15 12.71 -14.46
CA LEU A 132 -6.35 13.68 -15.54
C LEU A 132 -6.09 15.11 -15.03
N GLU A 133 -6.68 15.50 -13.91
CA GLU A 133 -6.46 16.80 -13.27
C GLU A 133 -4.98 17.03 -12.90
N GLN A 134 -4.31 16.00 -12.38
CA GLN A 134 -2.87 16.06 -12.07
C GLN A 134 -2.01 16.20 -13.33
N ALA A 135 -2.37 15.56 -14.44
CA ALA A 135 -1.65 15.67 -15.72
C ALA A 135 -1.87 17.04 -16.37
N GLU A 136 -3.10 17.59 -16.33
CA GLU A 136 -3.41 18.92 -16.85
C GLU A 136 -2.71 20.03 -16.06
N SER A 137 -2.66 19.92 -14.73
CA SER A 137 -1.95 20.84 -13.83
C SER A 137 -0.43 20.61 -13.78
N GLY A 138 0.09 19.59 -14.48
CA GLY A 138 1.51 19.24 -14.49
C GLY A 138 2.05 18.75 -13.13
N LYS A 139 1.19 18.27 -12.24
CA LYS A 139 1.61 17.56 -11.00
C LYS A 139 2.21 16.19 -11.33
N ILE A 140 1.81 15.60 -12.45
CA ILE A 140 2.40 14.40 -13.08
C ILE A 140 2.63 14.65 -14.57
N ASP A 141 3.57 13.92 -15.17
CA ASP A 141 4.00 14.11 -16.56
C ASP A 141 3.25 13.19 -17.53
N VAL A 142 3.00 11.96 -17.08
CA VAL A 142 2.28 10.90 -17.80
C VAL A 142 1.32 10.24 -16.82
N ALA A 143 0.12 9.87 -17.26
CA ALA A 143 -0.76 8.97 -16.51
C ALA A 143 -1.24 7.80 -17.36
N ALA A 144 -1.25 6.59 -16.79
CA ALA A 144 -2.21 5.58 -17.23
C ALA A 144 -3.58 5.97 -16.67
N VAL A 145 -4.62 5.94 -17.48
CA VAL A 145 -6.00 6.19 -17.05
C VAL A 145 -6.93 5.16 -17.67
N LEU A 146 -8.06 4.98 -17.02
CA LEU A 146 -9.23 4.36 -17.64
C LEU A 146 -10.13 5.45 -18.21
N LEU A 147 -10.74 5.20 -19.36
CA LEU A 147 -11.83 5.99 -19.93
C LEU A 147 -12.94 5.04 -20.41
N PRO A 148 -14.24 5.37 -20.22
CA PRO A 148 -15.32 4.60 -20.83
C PRO A 148 -15.23 4.67 -22.35
N ASP A 149 -15.64 3.60 -23.05
CA ASP A 149 -15.67 3.60 -24.51
C ASP A 149 -16.47 4.80 -25.06
N GLY A 150 -15.86 5.58 -25.96
CA GLY A 150 -16.43 6.79 -26.54
C GLY A 150 -16.15 8.09 -25.77
N VAL A 151 -15.55 8.04 -24.57
CA VAL A 151 -15.13 9.24 -23.83
C VAL A 151 -13.72 9.62 -24.27
N ALA A 152 -13.58 10.78 -24.91
CA ALA A 152 -12.29 11.37 -25.22
C ALA A 152 -11.60 11.91 -23.95
N PRO A 153 -10.26 11.83 -23.86
CA PRO A 153 -9.49 12.55 -22.85
C PRO A 153 -9.58 14.07 -23.07
N PRO A 154 -9.25 14.89 -22.05
CA PRO A 154 -9.22 16.34 -22.17
C PRO A 154 -8.30 16.81 -23.29
N ALA A 155 -8.72 17.81 -24.07
CA ALA A 155 -7.99 18.29 -25.26
C ALA A 155 -6.59 18.88 -24.94
N ALA A 156 -6.30 19.22 -23.69
CA ALA A 156 -4.97 19.63 -23.23
C ALA A 156 -3.98 18.45 -23.10
N LEU A 157 -4.45 17.21 -23.20
CA LEU A 157 -3.64 16.00 -23.10
C LEU A 157 -3.60 15.28 -24.46
N THR A 158 -2.40 14.84 -24.85
CA THR A 158 -2.21 13.83 -25.89
C THR A 158 -2.48 12.46 -25.29
N ALA A 159 -3.10 11.56 -26.05
CA ALA A 159 -3.54 10.27 -25.53
C ALA A 159 -3.34 9.13 -26.52
N ARG A 160 -3.08 7.93 -25.99
CA ARG A 160 -2.91 6.70 -26.77
C ARG A 160 -3.58 5.52 -26.07
N GLU A 161 -4.41 4.79 -26.81
CA GLU A 161 -5.02 3.56 -26.33
C GLU A 161 -3.94 2.49 -26.08
N LEU A 162 -3.94 1.90 -24.88
CA LEU A 162 -3.09 0.77 -24.50
C LEU A 162 -3.82 -0.56 -24.72
N GLY A 163 -5.14 -0.56 -24.59
CA GLY A 163 -6.01 -1.72 -24.83
C GLY A 163 -7.40 -1.50 -24.22
N ARG A 164 -8.28 -2.49 -24.36
CA ARG A 164 -9.63 -2.47 -23.76
C ARG A 164 -9.86 -3.67 -22.86
N TYR A 165 -10.67 -3.47 -21.84
CA TYR A 165 -11.14 -4.54 -20.96
C TYR A 165 -12.64 -4.35 -20.68
N THR A 166 -13.31 -5.46 -20.45
CA THR A 166 -14.74 -5.48 -20.13
C THR A 166 -14.92 -5.26 -18.63
N THR A 167 -15.72 -4.27 -18.24
CA THR A 167 -16.12 -4.12 -16.84
C THR A 167 -17.19 -5.17 -16.52
N LEU A 168 -17.01 -5.94 -15.45
CA LEU A 168 -17.96 -6.97 -15.03
C LEU A 168 -18.65 -6.57 -13.72
N VAL A 169 -19.98 -6.71 -13.69
CA VAL A 169 -20.74 -6.65 -12.44
C VAL A 169 -20.70 -8.03 -11.80
N VAL A 170 -20.17 -8.11 -10.58
CA VAL A 170 -20.07 -9.36 -9.82
C VAL A 170 -21.06 -9.34 -8.66
N ALA A 171 -21.89 -10.37 -8.58
CA ALA A 171 -22.81 -10.61 -7.47
C ALA A 171 -22.53 -11.98 -6.82
N ALA A 172 -23.02 -12.18 -5.60
CA ALA A 172 -22.92 -13.49 -4.96
C ALA A 172 -23.84 -14.51 -5.65
N ARG A 173 -23.43 -15.79 -5.63
CA ARG A 173 -24.16 -16.91 -6.24
C ARG A 173 -25.62 -17.06 -5.75
N GLY A 174 -25.94 -16.55 -4.56
CA GLY A 174 -27.29 -16.57 -3.99
C GLY A 174 -28.24 -15.48 -4.49
N LEU A 175 -27.80 -14.50 -5.31
CA LEU A 175 -28.73 -13.56 -5.94
C LEU A 175 -29.28 -14.14 -7.24
N ALA A 176 -30.60 -14.27 -7.28
CA ALA A 176 -31.32 -14.64 -8.48
C ALA A 176 -31.33 -13.46 -9.47
N PHE A 177 -30.66 -13.63 -10.59
CA PHE A 177 -30.79 -12.78 -11.78
C PHE A 177 -31.44 -13.59 -12.91
N PRO A 178 -32.07 -12.93 -13.91
CA PRO A 178 -32.62 -13.63 -15.05
C PRO A 178 -31.53 -14.44 -15.78
N PRO A 179 -31.81 -15.69 -16.23
CA PRO A 179 -30.82 -16.55 -16.87
C PRO A 179 -30.32 -16.02 -18.23
N LYS A 180 -30.98 -15.00 -18.78
CA LYS A 180 -30.56 -14.26 -19.99
C LYS A 180 -29.71 -13.01 -19.68
N GLY A 181 -29.16 -12.92 -18.46
CA GLY A 181 -28.45 -11.74 -17.98
C GLY A 181 -29.37 -10.74 -17.25
N ALA A 182 -28.77 -9.86 -16.45
CA ALA A 182 -29.49 -8.82 -15.72
C ALA A 182 -29.58 -7.54 -16.55
N SER A 183 -30.78 -6.96 -16.69
CA SER A 183 -30.93 -5.62 -17.25
C SER A 183 -30.48 -4.56 -16.24
N LEU A 184 -30.23 -3.33 -16.72
CA LEU A 184 -30.00 -2.18 -15.84
C LEU A 184 -31.16 -1.91 -14.87
N GLY A 185 -32.39 -2.34 -15.19
CA GLY A 185 -33.55 -2.26 -14.29
C GLY A 185 -33.44 -3.27 -13.14
N ASP A 186 -33.11 -4.53 -13.46
CA ASP A 186 -32.90 -5.59 -12.48
C ASP A 186 -31.75 -5.23 -11.54
N LEU A 187 -30.62 -4.78 -12.10
CA LEU A 187 -29.48 -4.32 -11.31
C LEU A 187 -29.83 -3.13 -10.41
N ALA A 188 -30.68 -2.19 -10.85
CA ALA A 188 -31.09 -1.04 -10.04
C ALA A 188 -32.00 -1.42 -8.86
N ALA A 189 -32.65 -2.59 -8.88
CA ALA A 189 -33.45 -3.11 -7.78
C ALA A 189 -32.60 -3.67 -6.61
N HIS A 190 -31.29 -3.87 -6.81
CA HIS A 190 -30.38 -4.38 -5.78
C HIS A 190 -29.45 -3.29 -5.21
N PRO A 191 -29.01 -3.41 -3.95
CA PRO A 191 -28.11 -2.43 -3.34
C PRO A 191 -26.70 -2.53 -3.94
N TRP A 192 -26.22 -1.43 -4.54
CA TRP A 192 -24.96 -1.43 -5.27
C TRP A 192 -23.72 -1.34 -4.40
N GLY A 193 -22.75 -2.17 -4.74
CA GLY A 193 -21.43 -2.12 -4.15
C GLY A 193 -20.48 -1.16 -4.88
N ALA A 194 -20.52 0.13 -4.54
CA ALA A 194 -19.67 1.18 -5.13
C ALA A 194 -18.54 1.75 -4.24
N GLN A 195 -17.31 1.90 -4.76
CA GLN A 195 -16.37 2.98 -4.36
C GLN A 195 -16.89 4.32 -4.94
N PRO A 196 -16.66 5.52 -4.38
CA PRO A 196 -17.19 6.76 -4.96
C PRO A 196 -16.57 7.11 -6.33
N GLY A 197 -15.25 6.89 -6.48
CA GLY A 197 -14.49 7.22 -7.70
C GLY A 197 -14.92 6.45 -8.95
N TRP A 198 -14.95 5.11 -8.89
CA TRP A 198 -15.39 4.30 -10.05
C TRP A 198 -16.85 4.56 -10.42
N LEU A 199 -17.75 4.90 -9.48
CA LEU A 199 -19.17 5.06 -9.81
C LEU A 199 -19.41 6.34 -10.62
N ARG A 200 -18.71 7.44 -10.27
CA ARG A 200 -18.66 8.65 -11.12
C ARG A 200 -18.09 8.32 -12.51
N HIS A 201 -17.08 7.45 -12.57
CA HIS A 201 -16.44 7.06 -13.82
C HIS A 201 -17.33 6.17 -14.71
N ALA A 202 -18.01 5.18 -14.13
CA ALA A 202 -18.83 4.20 -14.83
C ALA A 202 -20.25 4.71 -15.16
N LEU A 203 -20.86 5.55 -14.31
CA LEU A 203 -22.19 6.12 -14.55
C LEU A 203 -22.15 7.48 -15.26
N GLY A 204 -21.00 8.15 -15.32
CA GLY A 204 -20.86 9.45 -15.99
C GLY A 204 -21.13 9.42 -17.50
N ALA A 205 -21.11 8.24 -18.12
CA ALA A 205 -21.38 8.02 -19.54
C ALA A 205 -22.82 7.56 -19.85
N ALA A 206 -23.70 7.40 -18.85
CA ALA A 206 -25.09 7.02 -19.08
C ALA A 206 -25.94 8.23 -19.53
N PRO A 207 -26.71 8.16 -20.63
CA PRO A 207 -27.62 9.23 -21.03
C PRO A 207 -28.61 9.58 -19.91
N ARG A 208 -28.91 10.87 -19.71
CA ARG A 208 -29.80 11.41 -18.66
C ARG A 208 -31.29 11.08 -18.85
N ALA A 209 -31.62 9.97 -19.50
CA ALA A 209 -32.98 9.55 -19.81
C ALA A 209 -33.66 8.88 -18.60
N GLY A 210 -34.27 9.70 -17.72
CA GLY A 210 -35.48 9.34 -16.97
C GLY A 210 -35.44 8.19 -15.95
N ARG A 211 -34.26 7.71 -15.51
CA ARG A 211 -34.17 6.59 -14.55
C ARG A 211 -33.90 7.07 -13.12
N ARG A 212 -34.67 6.53 -12.16
CA ARG A 212 -34.39 6.68 -10.72
C ARG A 212 -32.98 6.15 -10.43
N ALA A 213 -32.14 6.96 -9.79
CA ALA A 213 -30.86 6.49 -9.28
C ALA A 213 -31.10 5.38 -8.25
N PRO A 214 -30.37 4.24 -8.30
CA PRO A 214 -30.51 3.21 -7.28
C PRO A 214 -30.13 3.77 -5.91
N ALA A 215 -30.81 3.31 -4.86
CA ALA A 215 -30.58 3.80 -3.51
C ALA A 215 -29.17 3.42 -3.02
N LEU A 216 -28.23 4.38 -3.09
CA LEU A 216 -26.88 4.20 -2.57
C LEU A 216 -26.91 4.09 -1.04
N GLN A 217 -26.82 2.85 -0.52
CA GLN A 217 -26.32 2.67 0.84
C GLN A 217 -24.84 3.07 0.86
N ARG A 218 -24.52 4.20 1.53
CA ARG A 218 -23.15 4.58 1.87
C ARG A 218 -22.54 3.49 2.78
N ARG A 219 -21.81 2.55 2.18
CA ARG A 219 -21.03 1.53 2.90
C ARG A 219 -19.55 1.66 2.53
N ARG A 220 -18.75 2.16 3.49
CA ARG A 220 -17.27 2.09 3.48
C ARG A 220 -16.83 0.62 3.36
N GLY A 221 -15.66 0.31 2.78
CA GLY A 221 -15.18 -1.09 2.78
C GLY A 221 -14.21 -1.61 1.70
N SER A 222 -13.84 -2.89 1.85
CA SER A 222 -13.38 -3.94 0.91
C SER A 222 -14.38 -4.33 -0.20
N ILE A 223 -14.01 -4.85 -1.38
CA ILE A 223 -14.99 -5.23 -2.45
C ILE A 223 -15.56 -6.62 -2.19
N ARG A 224 -14.66 -7.49 -1.74
CA ARG A 224 -14.97 -8.74 -1.05
C ARG A 224 -16.06 -8.56 0.00
N ARG A 225 -16.09 -7.46 0.80
CA ARG A 225 -17.20 -7.14 1.74
C ARG A 225 -18.58 -7.30 1.13
N ARG A 226 -18.71 -6.89 -0.12
CA ARG A 226 -20.00 -6.74 -0.76
C ARG A 226 -20.40 -8.04 -1.44
N VAL A 227 -19.46 -8.77 -2.03
CA VAL A 227 -19.70 -10.16 -2.45
C VAL A 227 -20.01 -11.06 -1.24
N ALA A 228 -19.33 -10.89 -0.11
CA ALA A 228 -19.58 -11.65 1.13
C ALA A 228 -20.93 -11.30 1.79
N ALA A 229 -21.26 -10.02 1.93
CA ALA A 229 -22.57 -9.58 2.44
C ALA A 229 -23.74 -9.95 1.51
N LEU A 230 -23.48 -10.07 0.20
CA LEU A 230 -24.43 -10.62 -0.77
C LEU A 230 -24.55 -12.15 -0.69
N ALA A 231 -23.52 -12.84 -0.19
CA ALA A 231 -23.51 -14.30 -0.03
C ALA A 231 -24.17 -14.78 1.29
N SER A 232 -24.13 -13.96 2.35
CA SER A 232 -24.61 -14.34 3.69
C SER A 232 -26.11 -14.12 3.92
N GLY A 233 -26.86 -13.55 2.96
CA GLY A 233 -28.32 -13.44 3.03
C GLY A 233 -28.88 -12.59 4.19
N ALA A 234 -28.03 -11.84 4.90
CA ALA A 234 -28.35 -11.18 6.16
C ALA A 234 -29.36 -10.02 5.99
N ARG A 235 -30.66 -10.34 6.05
CA ARG A 235 -31.74 -9.36 6.22
C ARG A 235 -31.67 -8.74 7.63
N HIS A 236 -30.84 -7.72 7.82
CA HIS A 236 -30.98 -6.87 9.00
C HIS A 236 -32.34 -6.17 8.98
N ARG A 237 -33.30 -6.70 9.74
CA ARG A 237 -34.51 -5.97 10.12
C ARG A 237 -34.07 -4.71 10.86
N HIS A 238 -34.43 -3.53 10.34
CA HIS A 238 -34.45 -2.33 11.17
C HIS A 238 -35.44 -2.56 12.32
N ARG A 239 -34.94 -2.70 13.55
CA ARG A 239 -35.76 -2.44 14.73
C ARG A 239 -36.09 -0.95 14.73
N ARG A 240 -37.26 -0.58 14.19
CA ARG A 240 -37.97 0.60 14.70
C ARG A 240 -38.44 0.24 16.10
N GLY A 241 -38.08 1.04 17.10
CA GLY A 241 -38.63 0.89 18.43
C GLY A 241 -40.08 1.34 18.43
N HIS A 242 -40.99 0.47 18.88
CA HIS A 242 -42.29 0.86 19.41
C HIS A 242 -42.57 0.03 20.66
N ALA A 243 -43.11 0.70 21.67
CA ALA A 243 -43.59 0.09 22.89
C ALA A 243 -44.96 -0.56 22.65
N GLY A 244 -45.30 -1.56 23.47
CA GLY A 244 -46.67 -2.05 23.65
C GLY A 244 -46.99 -3.42 23.06
N GLY A 245 -47.48 -4.31 23.92
CA GLY A 245 -48.61 -5.20 23.58
C GLY A 245 -48.33 -6.60 23.04
N ALA A 246 -48.27 -7.58 23.95
CA ALA A 246 -48.85 -8.95 23.90
C ALA A 246 -48.96 -9.75 22.57
N GLY A 247 -48.60 -11.05 22.59
CA GLY A 247 -49.11 -11.99 21.57
C GLY A 247 -48.36 -13.30 21.30
N ARG A 248 -48.39 -14.24 22.26
CA ARG A 248 -48.29 -15.72 22.12
C ARG A 248 -47.85 -16.42 20.79
N GLN A 249 -46.91 -17.36 20.97
CA GLN A 249 -46.92 -18.79 20.55
C GLN A 249 -46.03 -19.37 19.41
N ARG A 250 -45.29 -20.41 19.84
CA ARG A 250 -44.93 -21.71 19.21
C ARG A 250 -43.83 -21.82 18.12
N ALA A 251 -42.99 -22.83 18.33
CA ALA A 251 -41.97 -23.37 17.42
C ALA A 251 -42.24 -24.88 17.16
N PRO A 252 -41.64 -25.45 16.09
CA PRO A 252 -40.78 -26.65 16.22
C PRO A 252 -39.45 -26.47 15.44
N ARG A 253 -38.26 -26.87 15.93
CA ARG A 253 -37.67 -28.23 16.16
C ARG A 253 -37.14 -28.95 14.90
N CYS A 254 -35.81 -28.98 14.81
CA CYS A 254 -34.88 -30.07 14.41
C CYS A 254 -34.95 -30.75 13.02
N GLY A 255 -33.75 -31.06 12.49
CA GLY A 255 -33.55 -31.96 11.35
C GLY A 255 -32.15 -31.82 10.75
N ALA A 256 -31.19 -32.62 11.22
CA ALA A 256 -29.85 -32.74 10.61
C ALA A 256 -29.76 -34.03 9.79
N GLY A 257 -29.00 -34.02 8.70
CA GLY A 257 -28.74 -35.17 7.84
C GLY A 257 -28.05 -34.75 6.55
N GLY A 258 -26.84 -35.25 6.30
CA GLY A 258 -26.05 -34.89 5.12
C GLY A 258 -26.13 -35.93 4.00
N ALA A 259 -25.74 -35.53 2.80
CA ALA A 259 -25.25 -36.43 1.76
C ALA A 259 -24.45 -35.63 0.72
N GLY A 260 -23.16 -35.95 0.57
CA GLY A 260 -22.35 -35.49 -0.54
C GLY A 260 -21.98 -36.67 -1.42
N ALA A 261 -22.59 -36.79 -2.60
CA ALA A 261 -22.10 -37.64 -3.70
C ALA A 261 -22.79 -37.27 -5.02
N GLN A 262 -22.00 -36.86 -6.02
CA GLN A 262 -22.18 -37.03 -7.48
C GLN A 262 -21.46 -35.91 -8.25
N PHE A 263 -20.13 -35.91 -8.17
CA PHE A 263 -19.26 -35.19 -9.10
C PHE A 263 -18.92 -36.10 -10.28
N SER A 264 -19.72 -36.06 -11.35
CA SER A 264 -19.30 -36.27 -12.75
C SER A 264 -20.47 -36.02 -13.69
N ARG A 265 -20.20 -35.77 -14.98
CA ARG A 265 -21.21 -35.47 -16.04
C ARG A 265 -21.87 -34.08 -15.96
N GLY A 266 -21.07 -33.02 -16.10
CA GLY A 266 -21.56 -31.64 -16.30
C GLY A 266 -20.71 -30.72 -17.21
N ALA A 267 -19.58 -31.21 -17.73
CA ALA A 267 -18.52 -30.37 -18.30
C ALA A 267 -18.86 -29.66 -19.64
N HIS A 268 -19.95 -30.03 -20.33
CA HIS A 268 -20.26 -29.52 -21.67
C HIS A 268 -21.41 -28.51 -21.76
N ARG A 269 -21.99 -28.03 -20.64
CA ARG A 269 -23.04 -26.99 -20.66
C ARG A 269 -22.64 -25.61 -20.11
N VAL A 270 -21.43 -25.47 -19.52
CA VAL A 270 -20.96 -24.19 -18.96
C VAL A 270 -20.50 -23.19 -20.02
N ALA A 271 -20.08 -23.66 -21.20
CA ALA A 271 -19.65 -22.80 -22.30
C ALA A 271 -20.78 -21.92 -22.88
N ALA A 272 -22.04 -22.42 -22.86
CA ALA A 272 -23.18 -21.71 -23.44
C ALA A 272 -23.73 -20.58 -22.55
N ALA A 273 -23.54 -20.64 -21.23
CA ALA A 273 -24.04 -19.63 -20.30
C ALA A 273 -23.23 -18.32 -20.30
N CYS A 274 -22.01 -18.33 -20.83
CA CYS A 274 -21.14 -17.15 -20.87
C CYS A 274 -21.47 -16.18 -22.03
N ALA A 275 -22.42 -16.52 -22.92
CA ALA A 275 -22.74 -15.74 -24.11
C ALA A 275 -23.94 -14.79 -23.97
N ALA A 276 -24.70 -14.85 -22.87
CA ALA A 276 -26.00 -14.15 -22.75
C ALA A 276 -25.99 -12.84 -21.94
N ALA A 277 -25.01 -12.62 -21.04
CA ALA A 277 -24.98 -11.45 -20.15
C ALA A 277 -24.21 -10.25 -20.74
N ALA A 278 -24.49 -9.90 -21.99
CA ALA A 278 -23.81 -8.82 -22.71
C ALA A 278 -24.63 -7.52 -22.73
N GLN A 279 -24.48 -6.65 -21.73
CA GLN A 279 -24.75 -5.20 -21.82
C GLN A 279 -24.35 -4.41 -20.54
N ALA A 280 -23.13 -3.84 -20.52
CA ALA A 280 -22.79 -2.53 -19.96
C ALA A 280 -21.26 -2.32 -19.89
N GLY A 281 -20.74 -1.27 -20.53
CA GLY A 281 -19.40 -0.72 -20.23
C GLY A 281 -18.18 -1.54 -20.68
N ARG A 282 -17.79 -1.39 -21.95
CA ARG A 282 -16.38 -1.51 -22.33
C ARG A 282 -15.64 -0.24 -21.86
N ALA A 283 -14.40 -0.40 -21.44
CA ALA A 283 -13.54 0.73 -21.10
C ALA A 283 -12.14 0.52 -21.69
N ALA A 284 -11.55 1.62 -22.16
CA ALA A 284 -10.20 1.67 -22.68
C ALA A 284 -9.23 2.02 -21.55
N GLY A 285 -8.13 1.27 -21.46
CA GLY A 285 -6.91 1.73 -20.81
C GLY A 285 -6.17 2.65 -21.78
N VAL A 286 -5.89 3.87 -21.35
CA VAL A 286 -5.32 4.94 -22.17
C VAL A 286 -4.13 5.54 -21.43
N ALA A 287 -2.98 5.67 -22.09
CA ALA A 287 -1.90 6.52 -21.61
C ALA A 287 -2.19 7.95 -22.04
N VAL A 288 -2.17 8.89 -21.10
CA VAL A 288 -2.27 10.32 -21.37
C VAL A 288 -0.96 11.01 -20.97
N GLN A 289 -0.52 11.95 -21.79
CA GLN A 289 0.63 12.82 -21.55
C GLN A 289 0.21 14.24 -21.89
N ARG A 290 0.75 15.24 -21.19
CA ARG A 290 0.43 16.64 -21.48
C ARG A 290 0.83 17.02 -22.91
N ALA A 291 -0.07 17.67 -23.66
CA ALA A 291 0.24 18.11 -25.01
C ALA A 291 1.31 19.22 -24.96
N ALA A 292 2.40 19.03 -25.69
CA ALA A 292 3.40 20.06 -25.89
C ALA A 292 2.74 21.27 -26.59
N GLY A 293 2.69 22.42 -25.90
CA GLY A 293 2.00 23.62 -26.39
C GLY A 293 2.47 24.03 -27.78
N GLY A 294 1.60 23.88 -28.77
CA GLY A 294 1.87 24.20 -30.17
C GLY A 294 0.65 24.80 -30.84
N HIS A 295 0.41 26.09 -30.59
CA HIS A 295 -0.50 26.87 -31.43
C HIS A 295 0.19 27.20 -32.75
N CYS A 296 -0.29 26.62 -33.85
CA CYS A 296 0.01 27.11 -35.20
C CYS A 296 -1.29 27.14 -36.00
N ARG A 297 -1.81 28.35 -36.24
CA ARG A 297 -2.81 28.59 -37.28
C ARG A 297 -2.13 28.66 -38.65
N ASN A 298 -2.92 28.42 -39.69
CA ASN A 298 -2.63 28.48 -41.13
C ASN A 298 -1.77 27.35 -41.71
N GLY A 299 -2.17 26.96 -42.92
CA GLY A 299 -1.69 25.77 -43.61
C GLY A 299 -0.30 25.94 -44.21
N GLY A 300 0.52 24.90 -44.03
CA GLY A 300 1.82 24.73 -44.66
C GLY A 300 2.37 23.37 -44.28
N ARG A 301 2.89 22.60 -45.24
CA ARG A 301 3.49 21.28 -44.98
C ARG A 301 4.82 21.46 -44.22
N VAL A 302 4.79 21.43 -42.88
CA VAL A 302 6.01 21.45 -42.06
C VAL A 302 6.56 20.03 -41.87
N ARG A 303 7.83 19.84 -42.21
CA ARG A 303 8.54 18.56 -42.11
C ARG A 303 8.65 18.08 -40.66
N ARG A 304 8.57 16.75 -40.45
CA ARG A 304 8.68 16.07 -39.15
C ARG A 304 10.00 16.42 -38.42
N GLY A 305 9.92 17.30 -37.42
CA GLY A 305 11.01 17.59 -36.47
C GLY A 305 10.98 16.64 -35.25
N ARG A 306 12.15 16.14 -34.84
CA ARG A 306 12.30 15.05 -33.85
C ARG A 306 12.01 15.48 -32.40
N ALA A 307 10.75 15.44 -31.97
CA ALA A 307 10.36 15.51 -30.56
C ALA A 307 9.90 14.15 -29.96
N HIS A 308 10.14 13.04 -30.68
CA HIS A 308 9.63 11.69 -30.33
C HIS A 308 10.54 10.89 -29.36
N GLY A 309 11.45 11.53 -28.64
CA GLY A 309 12.56 10.84 -27.94
C GLY A 309 12.13 9.91 -26.81
N ILE A 310 11.30 10.40 -25.87
CA ILE A 310 10.94 9.67 -24.64
C ILE A 310 9.54 9.05 -24.77
N GLY A 311 8.51 9.84 -25.12
CA GLY A 311 7.13 9.35 -25.25
C GLY A 311 6.99 8.15 -26.20
N ALA A 312 7.53 8.24 -27.43
CA ALA A 312 7.43 7.15 -28.40
C ALA A 312 8.29 5.92 -28.05
N ARG A 313 9.27 6.03 -27.13
CA ARG A 313 9.98 4.88 -26.55
C ARG A 313 9.17 4.26 -25.41
N PHE A 314 8.60 5.09 -24.53
CA PHE A 314 7.63 4.70 -23.51
C PHE A 314 6.46 3.90 -24.10
N ASP A 315 6.05 4.28 -25.31
CA ASP A 315 4.95 3.65 -26.03
C ASP A 315 5.19 2.19 -26.42
N GLY A 316 6.45 1.79 -26.62
CA GLY A 316 6.80 0.38 -26.85
C GLY A 316 6.73 -0.49 -25.60
N PHE A 317 6.91 0.07 -24.40
CA PHE A 317 6.93 -0.71 -23.16
C PHE A 317 5.54 -1.07 -22.67
N LEU A 318 4.58 -0.14 -22.75
CA LEU A 318 3.20 -0.41 -22.32
C LEU A 318 2.41 -1.26 -23.32
N THR A 319 2.83 -1.37 -24.59
CA THR A 319 2.18 -2.20 -25.61
C THR A 319 2.60 -3.67 -25.59
N GLY A 320 3.70 -4.01 -24.90
CA GLY A 320 4.16 -5.39 -24.71
C GLY A 320 3.37 -6.23 -23.69
N VAL A 321 2.39 -5.62 -22.99
CA VAL A 321 1.59 -6.29 -21.96
C VAL A 321 0.47 -7.12 -22.60
N LYS A 322 0.77 -8.38 -22.96
CA LYS A 322 -0.28 -9.36 -23.25
C LYS A 322 -1.09 -9.63 -21.98
N PRO A 323 -2.44 -9.65 -22.04
CA PRO A 323 -3.25 -10.07 -20.90
C PRO A 323 -2.93 -11.53 -20.56
N PRO A 324 -2.84 -11.91 -19.26
CA PRO A 324 -2.53 -13.27 -18.87
C PRO A 324 -3.61 -14.25 -19.35
N GLY A 325 -3.15 -15.41 -19.82
CA GLY A 325 -4.02 -16.56 -20.08
C GLY A 325 -4.81 -16.96 -18.84
N ARG A 326 -5.96 -17.61 -19.07
CA ARG A 326 -6.95 -17.99 -18.03
C ARG A 326 -6.30 -18.53 -16.75
N GLY A 327 -6.62 -17.95 -15.59
CA GLY A 327 -6.68 -18.75 -14.36
C GLY A 327 -6.00 -18.28 -13.07
N HIS A 328 -5.71 -16.99 -12.84
CA HIS A 328 -5.30 -16.53 -11.50
C HIS A 328 -6.25 -15.47 -10.94
N ARG A 329 -6.79 -15.71 -9.73
CA ARG A 329 -7.69 -14.80 -9.02
C ARG A 329 -6.94 -14.09 -7.90
N TYR A 330 -6.55 -12.86 -8.12
CA TYR A 330 -6.16 -11.93 -7.06
C TYR A 330 -6.99 -10.65 -7.17
N PHE A 331 -7.77 -10.37 -6.12
CA PHE A 331 -8.58 -9.15 -5.97
C PHE A 331 -8.72 -8.82 -4.48
N ARG A 332 -8.16 -7.69 -4.06
CA ARG A 332 -8.56 -6.92 -2.87
C ARG A 332 -8.81 -5.48 -3.31
N ARG A 333 -9.55 -4.69 -2.53
CA ARG A 333 -9.91 -3.30 -2.88
C ARG A 333 -9.30 -2.36 -1.87
N PHE A 334 -8.64 -1.33 -2.39
CA PHE A 334 -8.29 -0.12 -1.67
C PHE A 334 -9.54 0.47 -1.00
N GLY A 335 -9.50 0.59 0.32
CA GLY A 335 -10.34 1.50 1.09
C GLY A 335 -9.54 2.78 1.35
N GLU A 336 -10.21 3.92 1.44
CA GLU A 336 -9.59 5.17 1.90
C GLU A 336 -9.41 5.13 3.44
N ARG A 337 -8.56 4.23 3.93
CA ARG A 337 -7.83 4.45 5.17
C ARG A 337 -6.50 5.07 4.76
N GLN A 338 -6.15 6.21 5.33
CA GLN A 338 -4.77 6.65 5.28
C GLN A 338 -4.03 5.84 6.35
N THR A 339 -3.21 4.88 5.93
CA THR A 339 -2.26 4.22 6.83
C THR A 339 -1.34 5.29 7.38
N MET A 340 -1.56 5.68 8.63
CA MET A 340 -0.71 6.60 9.38
C MET A 340 0.22 5.77 10.24
N ALA A 341 1.51 6.12 10.24
CA ALA A 341 2.45 5.48 11.15
C ALA A 341 2.13 5.88 12.60
N ILE A 342 2.28 4.94 13.52
CA ILE A 342 2.28 5.19 14.96
C ILE A 342 3.73 5.52 15.33
N THR A 343 3.99 6.73 15.79
CA THR A 343 5.30 7.10 16.33
C THR A 343 5.49 6.44 17.69
N LEU A 344 6.45 5.51 17.76
CA LEU A 344 6.84 4.87 19.03
C LEU A 344 7.85 5.75 19.77
N TYR A 345 8.81 6.32 19.03
CA TYR A 345 9.85 7.19 19.56
C TYR A 345 10.20 8.26 18.53
N ASP A 346 10.47 9.48 18.98
CA ASP A 346 10.95 10.59 18.13
C ASP A 346 11.69 11.62 19.00
N ALA A 347 13.02 11.54 19.02
CA ALA A 347 13.87 12.47 19.75
C ALA A 347 15.31 12.50 19.20
N GLY A 348 15.95 13.66 19.21
CA GLY A 348 17.37 13.80 18.87
C GLY A 348 17.74 13.52 17.41
N GLY A 349 16.78 13.42 16.49
CA GLY A 349 17.00 12.96 15.12
C GLY A 349 16.97 11.44 14.95
N HIS A 350 16.55 10.72 15.99
CA HIS A 350 16.24 9.30 15.99
C HIS A 350 14.72 9.10 16.09
N THR A 351 14.13 8.34 15.16
CA THR A 351 12.69 8.12 15.07
C THR A 351 12.37 6.64 14.83
N CYS A 352 11.48 6.07 15.64
CA CYS A 352 10.97 4.71 15.48
C CYS A 352 9.46 4.75 15.17
N LEU A 353 9.06 4.14 14.07
CA LEU A 353 7.68 4.14 13.55
C LEU A 353 7.13 2.71 13.42
N LEU A 354 5.86 2.53 13.79
CA LEU A 354 5.07 1.31 13.63
C LEU A 354 4.00 1.49 12.55
N PHE A 355 3.84 0.49 11.69
CA PHE A 355 2.76 0.36 10.71
C PHE A 355 1.97 -0.93 11.02
N SER A 356 0.74 -0.82 11.54
CA SER A 356 -0.08 -1.98 11.96
C SER A 356 -1.34 -2.23 11.12
N ASP A 357 -1.84 -1.22 10.39
CA ASP A 357 -3.07 -1.27 9.58
C ASP A 357 -2.78 -1.32 8.06
N LEU A 358 -1.95 -2.29 7.64
CA LEU A 358 -1.65 -2.51 6.22
C LEU A 358 -2.64 -3.43 5.50
N VAL A 359 -3.54 -4.11 6.22
CA VAL A 359 -4.36 -5.20 5.66
C VAL A 359 -5.79 -5.15 6.21
N GLU A 360 -6.81 -5.11 5.33
CA GLU A 360 -8.19 -5.33 5.76
C GLU A 360 -8.43 -6.81 6.15
N GLU A 361 -8.49 -7.08 7.46
CA GLU A 361 -8.52 -8.39 8.16
C GLU A 361 -9.75 -9.28 7.93
N GLU A 362 -10.64 -8.86 7.05
CA GLU A 362 -12.06 -8.95 7.35
C GLU A 362 -12.72 -10.31 7.07
N HIS A 363 -11.92 -11.33 6.77
CA HIS A 363 -12.36 -12.69 6.53
C HIS A 363 -11.47 -13.72 7.25
N GLY A 364 -10.55 -13.30 8.12
CA GLY A 364 -9.59 -14.18 8.80
C GLY A 364 -8.54 -14.84 7.88
N GLU A 365 -8.57 -14.58 6.57
CA GLU A 365 -7.65 -15.18 5.58
C GLU A 365 -6.20 -14.66 5.65
N VAL A 366 -5.93 -13.57 6.37
CA VAL A 366 -4.60 -12.95 6.44
C VAL A 366 -4.31 -12.49 7.86
N VAL A 367 -3.16 -12.89 8.37
CA VAL A 367 -2.64 -12.52 9.69
C VAL A 367 -2.28 -11.02 9.69
N GLN A 368 -2.72 -10.31 10.74
CA GLN A 368 -2.31 -8.93 11.00
C GLN A 368 -0.80 -8.90 11.23
N THR A 369 -0.08 -7.94 10.64
CA THR A 369 1.37 -7.78 10.86
C THR A 369 1.70 -6.32 11.11
N ASN A 370 2.63 -6.11 12.03
CA ASN A 370 3.27 -4.87 12.38
C ASN A 370 4.61 -4.80 11.64
N GLN A 371 4.91 -3.67 11.01
CA GLN A 371 6.20 -3.38 10.41
C GLN A 371 6.81 -2.13 11.01
N PHE A 372 8.15 -2.06 11.01
CA PHE A 372 8.87 -1.00 11.72
C PHE A 372 9.86 -0.28 10.82
N LEU A 373 9.91 1.04 10.94
CA LEU A 373 10.94 1.86 10.33
C LEU A 373 11.70 2.60 11.43
N ILE A 374 13.01 2.41 11.45
CA ILE A 374 13.94 3.21 12.27
C ILE A 374 14.65 4.18 11.33
N VAL A 375 14.69 5.46 11.70
CA VAL A 375 15.44 6.51 11.01
C VAL A 375 16.39 7.16 12.00
N ASP A 376 17.67 7.23 11.68
CA ASP A 376 18.69 7.91 12.47
C ASP A 376 19.61 8.72 11.56
N ALA A 377 19.75 10.03 11.83
CA ALA A 377 20.69 10.92 11.11
C ALA A 377 20.59 10.90 9.57
N GLY A 378 19.43 10.54 9.01
CA GLY A 378 19.21 10.42 7.56
C GLY A 378 19.45 9.03 6.98
N HIS A 379 19.83 8.06 7.80
CA HIS A 379 19.90 6.63 7.48
C HIS A 379 18.62 5.92 7.90
N GLY A 380 18.26 4.83 7.21
CA GLY A 380 16.99 4.12 7.41
C GLY A 380 17.09 2.59 7.41
N ALA A 381 16.49 1.96 8.42
CA ALA A 381 16.32 0.51 8.51
C ALA A 381 14.84 0.12 8.57
N LEU A 382 14.40 -0.74 7.65
CA LEU A 382 13.06 -1.33 7.62
C LEU A 382 13.11 -2.72 8.24
N ILE A 383 12.41 -2.96 9.34
CA ILE A 383 12.35 -4.25 10.04
C ILE A 383 11.10 -5.02 9.63
N ASP A 384 11.28 -6.31 9.36
CA ASP A 384 10.25 -7.31 9.11
C ASP A 384 9.25 -6.86 8.03
N PRO A 385 9.74 -6.64 6.79
CA PRO A 385 9.14 -5.77 5.78
C PRO A 385 7.82 -6.28 5.16
N GLY A 386 7.28 -7.39 5.65
CA GLY A 386 6.00 -7.92 5.25
C GLY A 386 6.03 -8.87 4.04
N GLY A 387 4.92 -9.58 3.84
CA GLY A 387 4.71 -10.38 2.63
C GLY A 387 4.38 -9.53 1.38
N HIS A 388 4.23 -10.19 0.22
CA HIS A 388 3.89 -9.49 -1.03
C HIS A 388 2.62 -8.61 -0.97
N MET A 389 1.68 -8.93 -0.07
CA MET A 389 0.40 -8.22 0.09
C MET A 389 0.51 -6.88 0.82
N THR A 390 1.52 -6.69 1.67
CA THR A 390 1.71 -5.44 2.45
C THR A 390 2.65 -4.45 1.78
N TYR A 391 3.54 -4.94 0.89
CA TYR A 391 4.56 -4.14 0.19
C TYR A 391 4.06 -2.79 -0.35
N GLY A 392 2.94 -2.76 -1.08
CA GLY A 392 2.47 -1.55 -1.76
C GLY A 392 2.05 -0.44 -0.79
N GLU A 393 1.26 -0.80 0.23
CA GLU A 393 0.82 0.13 1.28
C GLU A 393 2.00 0.55 2.17
N LEU A 394 2.88 -0.39 2.55
CA LEU A 394 4.07 -0.07 3.35
C LEU A 394 5.00 0.89 2.60
N TYR A 395 5.28 0.65 1.32
CA TYR A 395 6.10 1.53 0.47
C TYR A 395 5.53 2.96 0.41
N LEU A 396 4.22 3.09 0.23
CA LEU A 396 3.53 4.39 0.20
C LEU A 396 3.48 5.06 1.58
N ALA A 397 3.38 4.28 2.66
CA ALA A 397 3.36 4.77 4.04
C ALA A 397 4.75 5.28 4.46
N ILE A 398 5.81 4.48 4.29
CA ILE A 398 7.18 4.91 4.66
C ILE A 398 7.65 6.09 3.83
N SER A 399 7.25 6.21 2.56
CA SER A 399 7.64 7.31 1.65
C SER A 399 7.29 8.72 2.16
N ARG A 400 6.43 8.82 3.19
CA ARG A 400 6.06 10.07 3.85
C ARG A 400 7.06 10.52 4.93
N TYR A 401 7.84 9.57 5.45
CA TYR A 401 8.77 9.75 6.57
C TYR A 401 10.22 9.57 6.11
N PHE A 402 10.47 8.64 5.18
CA PHE A 402 11.81 8.30 4.69
C PHE A 402 11.77 7.87 3.22
N PRO A 403 12.67 8.34 2.34
CA PRO A 403 12.69 7.93 0.93
C PRO A 403 13.10 6.45 0.79
N PRO A 404 12.26 5.53 0.29
CA PRO A 404 12.55 4.10 0.26
C PRO A 404 13.87 3.74 -0.43
N LYS A 405 14.22 4.49 -1.49
CA LYS A 405 15.45 4.30 -2.25
C LYS A 405 16.71 4.44 -1.38
N GLN A 406 16.66 5.26 -0.33
CA GLN A 406 17.77 5.54 0.59
C GLN A 406 17.86 4.57 1.77
N LEU A 407 17.06 3.50 1.81
CA LEU A 407 17.17 2.51 2.89
C LEU A 407 18.57 1.88 2.88
N ASP A 408 19.28 1.97 3.99
CA ASP A 408 20.55 1.27 4.20
C ASP A 408 20.30 -0.22 4.37
N TYR A 409 19.25 -0.54 5.12
CA TYR A 409 18.95 -1.90 5.55
C TYR A 409 17.48 -2.28 5.42
N VAL A 410 17.28 -3.53 5.05
CA VAL A 410 16.10 -4.31 5.42
C VAL A 410 16.58 -5.34 6.44
N LEU A 411 15.94 -5.42 7.59
CA LEU A 411 16.22 -6.39 8.65
C LEU A 411 15.11 -7.43 8.65
N ALA A 412 15.47 -8.71 8.62
CA ALA A 412 14.52 -9.83 8.72
C ALA A 412 14.85 -10.65 9.97
N SER A 413 13.90 -10.74 10.91
CA SER A 413 14.00 -11.55 12.13
C SER A 413 14.24 -13.01 11.78
N HIS A 414 13.44 -13.55 10.86
CA HIS A 414 13.53 -14.92 10.35
C HIS A 414 13.06 -15.02 8.89
N ALA A 415 12.68 -16.23 8.42
CA ALA A 415 12.48 -16.53 7.00
C ALA A 415 11.03 -16.82 6.57
N ASP A 416 10.03 -16.59 7.42
CA ASP A 416 8.65 -16.94 7.06
C ASP A 416 8.09 -16.01 5.96
N PRO A 417 7.11 -16.47 5.16
CA PRO A 417 6.66 -15.73 3.97
C PRO A 417 6.05 -14.37 4.25
N ASP A 418 5.55 -14.12 5.45
CA ASP A 418 5.06 -12.82 5.89
C ASP A 418 6.16 -11.87 6.37
N ILE A 419 7.39 -12.34 6.58
CA ILE A 419 8.62 -11.54 6.70
C ILE A 419 9.27 -11.30 5.34
N VAL A 420 9.70 -12.38 4.67
CA VAL A 420 10.70 -12.26 3.60
C VAL A 420 10.13 -12.18 2.18
N ALA A 421 8.86 -12.51 1.95
CA ALA A 421 8.37 -12.58 0.56
C ALA A 421 8.43 -11.23 -0.17
N SER A 422 8.29 -10.08 0.51
CA SER A 422 8.47 -8.78 -0.15
C SER A 422 9.94 -8.35 -0.34
N VAL A 423 10.92 -9.02 0.25
CA VAL A 423 12.34 -8.58 0.25
C VAL A 423 12.88 -8.39 -1.16
N GLY A 424 12.54 -9.27 -2.11
CA GLY A 424 12.93 -9.11 -3.51
C GLY A 424 12.44 -7.81 -4.17
N ARG A 425 11.31 -7.26 -3.71
CA ARG A 425 10.77 -5.96 -4.15
C ARG A 425 11.49 -4.80 -3.46
N TRP A 426 11.74 -4.88 -2.16
CA TRP A 426 12.52 -3.86 -1.43
C TRP A 426 13.93 -3.71 -1.96
N LEU A 427 14.63 -4.82 -2.19
CA LEU A 427 15.92 -4.88 -2.86
C LEU A 427 15.86 -4.36 -4.31
N THR A 428 14.70 -4.39 -4.97
CA THR A 428 14.54 -3.82 -6.33
C THR A 428 14.17 -2.33 -6.30
N ALA A 429 13.62 -1.83 -5.19
CA ALA A 429 13.22 -0.44 -5.03
C ALA A 429 14.30 0.45 -4.37
N SER A 430 15.31 -0.16 -3.74
CA SER A 430 16.36 0.51 -2.98
C SER A 430 17.73 -0.14 -3.16
N ASP A 431 18.78 0.59 -2.80
CA ASP A 431 20.16 0.11 -2.77
C ASP A 431 20.49 -0.65 -1.46
N SER A 432 19.47 -0.92 -0.62
CA SER A 432 19.58 -1.55 0.70
C SER A 432 20.28 -2.92 0.69
N ARG A 433 20.90 -3.23 1.83
CA ARG A 433 21.37 -4.57 2.19
C ARG A 433 20.33 -5.28 3.05
N ILE A 434 20.18 -6.59 2.88
CA ILE A 434 19.29 -7.42 3.71
C ILE A 434 20.11 -8.14 4.78
N LEU A 435 19.74 -7.93 6.04
CA LEU A 435 20.30 -8.63 7.20
C LEU A 435 19.35 -9.75 7.62
N ILE A 436 19.86 -10.97 7.67
CA ILE A 436 19.12 -12.18 8.05
C ILE A 436 20.06 -13.22 8.65
N SER A 437 19.53 -14.16 9.43
CA SER A 437 20.29 -15.31 9.93
C SER A 437 21.11 -16.00 8.83
N ARG A 438 22.35 -16.38 9.16
CA ARG A 438 23.22 -17.19 8.31
C ARG A 438 22.54 -18.48 7.80
N VAL A 439 21.65 -19.08 8.61
CA VAL A 439 20.86 -20.27 8.25
C VAL A 439 20.03 -20.02 6.98
N TRP A 440 19.37 -18.85 6.91
CA TRP A 440 18.43 -18.50 5.84
C TRP A 440 19.06 -17.77 4.65
N ALA A 441 20.29 -17.27 4.80
CA ALA A 441 20.98 -16.49 3.77
C ALA A 441 21.08 -17.18 2.40
N ARG A 442 21.17 -18.51 2.36
CA ARG A 442 21.19 -19.30 1.10
C ARG A 442 19.79 -19.56 0.52
N PHE A 443 18.74 -19.45 1.33
CA PHE A 443 17.35 -19.65 0.92
C PHE A 443 16.71 -18.35 0.42
N LEU A 444 17.11 -17.20 0.97
CA LEU A 444 16.59 -15.89 0.61
C LEU A 444 16.58 -15.57 -0.92
N PRO A 445 17.57 -15.98 -1.74
CA PRO A 445 17.52 -15.78 -3.18
C PRO A 445 16.30 -16.39 -3.89
N HIS A 446 15.64 -17.40 -3.32
CA HIS A 446 14.40 -17.97 -3.89
C HIS A 446 13.21 -17.00 -3.86
N PHE A 447 13.24 -15.96 -3.00
CA PHE A 447 12.24 -14.89 -2.94
C PHE A 447 12.60 -13.67 -3.80
N CYS A 448 13.73 -13.71 -4.50
CA CYS A 448 14.30 -12.56 -5.21
C CYS A 448 14.45 -12.82 -6.71
N GLN A 449 14.42 -11.76 -7.51
CA GLN A 449 14.86 -11.85 -8.92
C GLN A 449 16.37 -12.17 -8.97
N ALA A 450 16.79 -12.91 -10.00
CA ALA A 450 18.20 -13.27 -10.19
C ALA A 450 19.12 -12.03 -10.19
N GLY A 451 20.29 -12.17 -9.57
CA GLY A 451 21.27 -11.08 -9.42
C GLY A 451 20.94 -10.03 -8.34
N LYS A 452 19.67 -9.83 -7.94
CA LYS A 452 19.32 -8.77 -6.97
C LYS A 452 19.92 -8.97 -5.58
N THR A 453 20.26 -10.20 -5.18
CA THR A 453 20.87 -10.51 -3.88
C THR A 453 22.41 -10.42 -3.87
N GLN A 454 23.04 -10.31 -5.04
CA GLN A 454 24.51 -10.38 -5.16
C GLN A 454 25.18 -9.22 -4.41
N GLY A 455 26.05 -9.56 -3.44
CA GLY A 455 26.74 -8.58 -2.60
C GLY A 455 25.87 -7.83 -1.58
N ARG A 456 24.57 -8.16 -1.48
CA ARG A 456 23.62 -7.43 -0.62
C ARG A 456 23.04 -8.22 0.56
N ILE A 457 23.29 -9.52 0.64
CA ILE A 457 22.97 -10.31 1.83
C ILE A 457 24.09 -10.16 2.85
N VAL A 458 23.75 -9.70 4.06
CA VAL A 458 24.64 -9.64 5.22
C VAL A 458 24.15 -10.70 6.23
N THR A 459 25.01 -11.68 6.53
CA THR A 459 24.63 -12.78 7.41
C THR A 459 24.82 -12.42 8.88
N ILE A 460 23.76 -12.50 9.68
CA ILE A 460 23.85 -12.40 11.14
C ILE A 460 24.38 -13.75 11.67
N PRO A 461 25.46 -13.78 12.48
CA PRO A 461 25.94 -14.99 13.15
C PRO A 461 25.05 -15.34 14.34
N ASP A 462 25.01 -16.62 14.74
CA ASP A 462 24.10 -17.14 15.79
C ASP A 462 24.28 -16.49 17.19
N ALA A 463 25.42 -15.85 17.45
CA ALA A 463 25.64 -15.05 18.66
C ALA A 463 24.97 -13.67 18.65
N GLY A 464 24.37 -13.25 17.52
CA GLY A 464 23.95 -11.88 17.28
C GLY A 464 25.09 -10.97 16.83
N MET A 465 24.78 -9.71 16.51
CA MET A 465 25.79 -8.69 16.17
C MET A 465 25.26 -7.26 16.33
N PRO A 466 26.14 -6.27 16.57
CA PRO A 466 25.81 -4.85 16.41
C PRO A 466 25.59 -4.49 14.93
N ILE A 467 24.66 -3.57 14.67
CA ILE A 467 24.29 -3.05 13.35
C ILE A 467 24.34 -1.52 13.41
N ALA A 468 25.35 -0.92 12.79
CA ALA A 468 25.49 0.54 12.73
C ALA A 468 24.49 1.15 11.74
N LEU A 469 23.69 2.12 12.21
CA LEU A 469 22.68 2.86 11.45
C LEU A 469 22.78 4.34 11.83
N GLY A 470 23.29 5.18 10.91
CA GLY A 470 23.56 6.58 11.22
C GLY A 470 24.52 6.73 12.40
N ASN A 471 24.07 7.44 13.44
CA ASN A 471 24.78 7.61 14.71
C ASN A 471 24.38 6.55 15.76
N CYS A 472 23.38 5.70 15.50
CA CYS A 472 22.97 4.63 16.41
C CYS A 472 23.63 3.28 16.08
N THR A 473 23.56 2.36 17.05
CA THR A 473 23.94 0.96 16.86
C THR A 473 22.83 0.09 17.41
N LEU A 474 22.05 -0.52 16.51
CA LEU A 474 21.07 -1.53 16.86
C LEU A 474 21.78 -2.83 17.23
N LEU A 475 21.15 -3.67 18.05
CA LEU A 475 21.64 -5.02 18.35
C LEU A 475 20.71 -6.06 17.75
N ALA A 476 21.21 -6.91 16.86
CA ALA A 476 20.54 -8.17 16.54
C ALA A 476 20.83 -9.16 17.67
N VAL A 477 19.83 -9.47 18.49
CA VAL A 477 19.94 -10.37 19.64
C VAL A 477 19.33 -11.74 19.31
N PRO A 478 19.97 -12.86 19.71
CA PRO A 478 19.53 -14.19 19.32
C PRO A 478 18.18 -14.57 19.94
N ALA A 479 17.26 -15.05 19.10
CA ALA A 479 15.93 -15.54 19.49
C ALA A 479 15.61 -16.88 18.81
N HIS A 480 16.65 -17.67 18.51
CA HIS A 480 16.56 -18.98 17.89
C HIS A 480 15.52 -19.88 18.57
N PHE A 481 14.77 -20.62 17.76
CA PHE A 481 13.69 -21.53 18.16
C PHE A 481 12.44 -20.83 18.76
N LEU A 482 12.33 -19.49 18.62
CA LEU A 482 11.19 -18.67 19.06
C LEU A 482 10.52 -17.88 17.91
N HIS A 483 10.00 -18.51 16.85
CA HIS A 483 9.90 -19.95 16.63
C HIS A 483 10.97 -20.52 15.67
N SER A 484 11.44 -19.73 14.71
CA SER A 484 12.38 -20.19 13.67
C SER A 484 13.77 -20.52 14.23
N GLU A 485 14.40 -21.55 13.69
CA GLU A 485 15.74 -22.03 14.07
C GLU A 485 16.81 -20.96 13.84
N GLY A 486 16.63 -20.11 12.83
CA GLY A 486 17.45 -18.94 12.54
C GLY A 486 16.69 -17.64 12.79
N ASN A 487 16.49 -17.26 14.05
CA ASN A 487 15.68 -16.10 14.43
C ASN A 487 16.45 -15.07 15.27
N PHE A 488 16.25 -13.79 14.96
CA PHE A 488 16.79 -12.64 15.68
C PHE A 488 15.71 -11.63 16.02
N GLN A 489 15.88 -10.98 17.16
CA GLN A 489 15.14 -9.77 17.52
C GLN A 489 16.06 -8.56 17.40
N PHE A 490 15.50 -7.38 17.24
CA PHE A 490 16.28 -6.15 17.08
C PHE A 490 16.02 -5.23 18.28
N TYR A 491 17.06 -4.93 19.05
CA TYR A 491 17.02 -3.98 20.15
C TYR A 491 17.64 -2.65 19.71
N ASP A 492 16.93 -1.55 19.92
CA ASP A 492 17.46 -0.20 19.79
C ASP A 492 17.80 0.39 21.18
N PRO A 493 19.09 0.62 21.49
CA PRO A 493 19.50 1.23 22.76
C PRO A 493 19.06 2.70 22.93
N ILE A 494 18.73 3.43 21.85
CA ILE A 494 18.33 4.85 21.95
C ILE A 494 16.89 4.97 22.44
N SER A 495 15.94 4.35 21.73
CA SER A 495 14.52 4.32 22.11
C SER A 495 14.21 3.33 23.23
N LYS A 496 15.14 2.43 23.54
CA LYS A 496 14.96 1.30 24.48
C LYS A 496 13.86 0.32 24.06
N ILE A 497 13.60 0.25 22.74
CA ILE A 497 12.61 -0.64 22.14
C ILE A 497 13.27 -1.97 21.74
N LEU A 498 12.64 -3.09 22.10
CA LEU A 498 12.91 -4.41 21.54
C LEU A 498 11.82 -4.78 20.54
N PHE A 499 12.18 -4.86 19.26
CA PHE A 499 11.33 -5.41 18.20
C PHE A 499 11.44 -6.94 18.26
N SER A 500 10.41 -7.59 18.80
CA SER A 500 10.50 -8.97 19.30
C SER A 500 10.09 -10.07 18.31
N GLY A 501 9.79 -9.72 17.06
CA GLY A 501 9.27 -10.66 16.07
C GLY A 501 7.97 -11.32 16.55
N ASP A 502 7.84 -12.62 16.36
CA ASP A 502 6.71 -13.42 16.85
C ASP A 502 6.58 -13.51 18.37
N LEU A 503 7.62 -13.18 19.14
CA LEU A 503 7.54 -13.28 20.60
C LEU A 503 6.74 -12.08 21.13
N GLY A 504 5.60 -12.37 21.73
CA GLY A 504 4.55 -11.40 22.07
C GLY A 504 3.39 -11.36 21.07
N ALA A 505 3.42 -12.20 20.03
CA ALA A 505 2.34 -12.29 19.06
C ALA A 505 0.98 -12.60 19.69
N ALA A 506 -0.02 -11.78 19.37
CA ALA A 506 -1.42 -12.02 19.68
C ALA A 506 -2.29 -11.87 18.42
N MET A 507 -3.21 -12.81 18.22
CA MET A 507 -4.14 -12.79 17.08
C MET A 507 -5.30 -11.82 17.34
N THR A 508 -5.03 -10.52 17.22
CA THR A 508 -5.99 -9.43 17.45
C THR A 508 -6.34 -8.70 16.15
N SER A 509 -7.27 -7.74 16.22
CA SER A 509 -7.51 -6.82 15.09
C SER A 509 -6.36 -5.81 14.90
N ALA A 510 -6.25 -5.19 13.74
CA ALA A 510 -5.23 -4.19 13.39
C ALA A 510 -5.35 -2.91 14.22
N GLN A 511 -6.56 -2.59 14.67
CA GLN A 511 -6.80 -1.49 15.61
C GLN A 511 -6.27 -1.82 17.01
N GLU A 512 -6.44 -3.06 17.45
CA GLU A 512 -5.89 -3.56 18.73
C GLU A 512 -4.38 -3.73 18.66
N ALA A 513 -3.82 -4.14 17.51
CA ALA A 513 -2.38 -4.29 17.31
C ALA A 513 -1.61 -2.96 17.38
N GLY A 514 -2.26 -1.84 17.04
CA GLY A 514 -1.71 -0.51 17.25
C GLY A 514 -1.73 -0.03 18.71
N ALA A 515 -2.27 -0.81 19.65
CA ALA A 515 -2.42 -0.41 21.04
C ALA A 515 -1.23 -0.81 21.92
N VAL A 516 -1.27 -0.34 23.17
CA VAL A 516 -0.38 -0.76 24.26
C VAL A 516 -1.20 -1.60 25.22
N VAL A 517 -0.68 -2.75 25.64
CA VAL A 517 -1.30 -3.62 26.65
C VAL A 517 -1.38 -2.88 27.99
N SER A 518 -2.58 -2.78 28.55
CA SER A 518 -2.84 -2.16 29.85
C SER A 518 -2.97 -3.16 31.00
N ASP A 519 -3.47 -4.36 30.72
CA ASP A 519 -3.60 -5.48 31.65
C ASP A 519 -2.89 -6.70 31.06
N PHE A 520 -1.76 -7.07 31.67
CA PHE A 520 -0.96 -8.21 31.21
C PHE A 520 -1.71 -9.53 31.38
N ALA A 521 -2.32 -9.75 32.54
CA ALA A 521 -2.97 -11.01 32.91
C ALA A 521 -4.12 -11.31 31.95
N ALA A 522 -4.99 -10.31 31.70
CA ALA A 522 -6.06 -10.44 30.72
C ALA A 522 -5.55 -10.67 29.29
N HIS A 523 -4.44 -10.04 28.92
CA HIS A 523 -3.87 -10.18 27.58
C HIS A 523 -3.21 -11.55 27.33
N THR A 524 -2.71 -12.25 28.37
CA THR A 524 -2.08 -13.57 28.20
C THR A 524 -2.97 -14.58 27.45
N HIS A 525 -4.29 -14.52 27.63
CA HIS A 525 -5.25 -15.38 26.92
C HIS A 525 -5.21 -15.24 25.39
N ALA A 526 -4.83 -14.08 24.86
CA ALA A 526 -4.72 -13.84 23.41
C ALA A 526 -3.36 -14.30 22.84
N MET A 527 -2.30 -14.28 23.66
CA MET A 527 -0.96 -14.74 23.28
C MET A 527 -0.80 -16.26 23.40
N LEU A 528 -1.37 -16.86 24.45
CA LEU A 528 -1.06 -18.22 24.89
C LEU A 528 -1.22 -19.29 23.79
N PRO A 529 -2.31 -19.35 23.00
CA PRO A 529 -2.49 -20.41 22.00
C PRO A 529 -1.45 -20.38 20.88
N PHE A 530 -1.02 -19.17 20.48
CA PHE A 530 0.05 -19.02 19.50
C PHE A 530 1.37 -19.50 20.10
N HIS A 531 1.75 -18.99 21.27
CA HIS A 531 3.05 -19.29 21.86
C HIS A 531 3.19 -20.76 22.25
N GLN A 532 2.13 -21.39 22.80
CA GLN A 532 2.12 -22.83 23.09
C GLN A 532 2.33 -23.68 21.84
N ARG A 533 1.86 -23.25 20.67
CA ARG A 533 1.95 -24.02 19.43
C ARG A 533 3.22 -23.75 18.62
N TYR A 534 3.70 -22.51 18.60
CA TYR A 534 4.79 -22.07 17.73
C TYR A 534 6.15 -22.04 18.42
N MET A 535 6.25 -21.56 19.66
CA MET A 535 7.54 -21.52 20.37
C MET A 535 8.01 -22.95 20.63
N SER A 536 9.29 -23.25 20.34
CA SER A 536 9.74 -24.64 20.25
C SER A 536 9.83 -25.37 21.59
N GLY A 537 9.96 -24.64 22.71
CA GLY A 537 10.02 -25.21 24.05
C GLY A 537 10.59 -24.26 25.09
N ASN A 538 10.18 -24.45 26.34
CA ASN A 538 10.46 -23.60 27.48
C ASN A 538 11.96 -23.45 27.76
N ARG A 539 12.80 -24.40 27.33
CA ARG A 539 14.26 -24.26 27.38
C ARG A 539 14.76 -23.06 26.57
N ALA A 540 14.23 -22.84 25.36
CA ALA A 540 14.58 -21.67 24.55
C ALA A 540 14.03 -20.38 25.19
N CYS A 541 12.78 -20.41 25.65
CA CYS A 541 12.13 -19.29 26.33
C CYS A 541 12.90 -18.83 27.59
N ARG A 542 13.37 -19.76 28.44
CA ARG A 542 14.18 -19.46 29.62
C ARG A 542 15.53 -18.84 29.29
N LEU A 543 16.23 -19.36 28.28
CA LEU A 543 17.53 -18.83 27.86
C LEU A 543 17.39 -17.42 27.27
N TRP A 544 16.39 -17.21 26.42
CA TRP A 544 16.04 -15.89 25.90
C TRP A 544 15.66 -14.92 27.03
N ALA A 545 14.81 -15.33 27.97
CA ALA A 545 14.38 -14.46 29.06
C ALA A 545 15.55 -14.03 29.97
N ASN A 546 16.49 -14.93 30.25
CA ASN A 546 17.70 -14.62 31.01
C ASN A 546 18.60 -13.61 30.29
N MET A 547 18.71 -13.70 28.95
CA MET A 547 19.41 -12.70 28.14
C MET A 547 18.66 -11.36 28.14
N ALA A 548 17.33 -11.38 27.91
CA ALA A 548 16.49 -10.18 27.81
C ALA A 548 16.46 -9.37 29.11
N ARG A 549 16.53 -10.00 30.28
CA ARG A 549 16.69 -9.32 31.59
C ARG A 549 17.98 -8.50 31.70
N GLY A 550 18.99 -8.78 30.88
CA GLY A 550 20.23 -7.99 30.80
C GLY A 550 20.16 -6.75 29.92
N LEU A 551 19.05 -6.53 29.19
CA LEU A 551 18.86 -5.39 28.30
C LEU A 551 18.04 -4.29 28.99
N ASP A 552 18.38 -3.02 28.74
CA ASP A 552 17.64 -1.87 29.25
C ASP A 552 16.37 -1.60 28.42
N ILE A 553 15.42 -2.52 28.44
CA ILE A 553 14.18 -2.46 27.63
C ILE A 553 13.12 -1.63 28.35
N GLU A 554 12.53 -0.64 27.67
CA GLU A 554 11.34 0.09 28.12
C GLU A 554 10.09 -0.25 27.32
N TRP A 555 10.24 -0.88 26.15
CA TRP A 555 9.12 -1.25 25.30
C TRP A 555 9.45 -2.53 24.54
N ILE A 556 8.57 -3.54 24.59
CA ILE A 556 8.61 -4.70 23.70
C ILE A 556 7.49 -4.53 22.67
N VAL A 557 7.83 -4.67 21.38
CA VAL A 557 6.91 -4.45 20.27
C VAL A 557 6.96 -5.66 19.34
N PRO A 558 5.93 -6.53 19.37
CA PRO A 558 5.88 -7.73 18.55
C PRO A 558 5.46 -7.43 17.10
N GLN A 559 5.80 -8.34 16.19
CA GLN A 559 5.34 -8.35 14.79
C GLN A 559 3.82 -8.56 14.68
N HIS A 560 3.15 -9.08 15.71
CA HIS A 560 1.70 -9.32 15.69
C HIS A 560 1.05 -8.85 16.99
N GLY A 561 -0.06 -8.12 16.91
CA GLY A 561 -0.79 -7.68 18.09
C GLY A 561 -0.16 -6.48 18.83
N PRO A 562 -0.69 -6.14 20.03
CA PRO A 562 -0.33 -4.93 20.77
C PRO A 562 1.04 -5.01 21.45
N SER A 563 1.54 -3.86 21.88
CA SER A 563 2.88 -3.71 22.47
C SER A 563 2.90 -3.59 24.00
N PHE A 564 4.04 -3.89 24.62
CA PHE A 564 4.22 -3.95 26.08
C PHE A 564 5.14 -2.81 26.53
N ARG A 565 4.61 -1.80 27.22
CA ARG A 565 5.35 -0.56 27.56
C ARG A 565 5.57 -0.35 29.05
N GLY A 566 6.77 0.09 29.40
CA GLY A 566 7.24 0.40 30.75
C GLY A 566 7.81 -0.81 31.48
N LYS A 567 8.89 -0.59 32.26
CA LYS A 567 9.61 -1.62 33.02
C LYS A 567 8.75 -2.72 33.66
N ALA A 568 7.67 -2.36 34.35
CA ALA A 568 6.81 -3.33 35.05
C ALA A 568 6.03 -4.27 34.10
N MET A 569 5.59 -3.77 32.94
CA MET A 569 4.91 -4.57 31.90
C MET A 569 5.90 -5.45 31.15
N VAL A 570 7.09 -4.90 30.84
CA VAL A 570 8.21 -5.61 30.21
C VAL A 570 8.69 -6.77 31.10
N ALA A 571 8.84 -6.55 32.41
CA ALA A 571 9.22 -7.59 33.36
C ALA A 571 8.19 -8.73 33.41
N GLN A 572 6.90 -8.40 33.55
CA GLN A 572 5.81 -9.39 33.54
C GLN A 572 5.81 -10.24 32.26
N PHE A 573 6.05 -9.63 31.09
CA PHE A 573 6.17 -10.35 29.83
C PHE A 573 7.36 -11.33 29.83
N ILE A 574 8.56 -10.87 30.22
CA ILE A 574 9.76 -11.70 30.24
C ILE A 574 9.63 -12.85 31.26
N ASP A 575 9.02 -12.58 32.42
CA ASP A 575 8.77 -13.59 33.45
C ASP A 575 7.77 -14.64 32.96
N TRP A 576 6.67 -14.23 32.33
CA TRP A 576 5.70 -15.14 31.69
C TRP A 576 6.36 -16.04 30.63
N VAL A 577 7.13 -15.46 29.70
CA VAL A 577 7.88 -16.23 28.69
C VAL A 577 8.80 -17.25 29.38
N SER A 578 9.49 -16.87 30.46
CA SER A 578 10.40 -17.79 31.18
C SER A 578 9.68 -19.00 31.81
N THR A 579 8.39 -18.89 32.10
CA THR A 579 7.55 -19.96 32.68
C THR A 579 6.70 -20.73 31.67
N LEU A 580 6.65 -20.30 30.41
CA LEU A 580 5.75 -20.86 29.40
C LEU A 580 6.19 -22.26 28.95
N GLU A 581 5.40 -23.29 29.23
CA GLU A 581 5.45 -24.60 28.55
C GLU A 581 4.89 -24.48 27.13
N CYS A 582 5.66 -24.90 26.13
CA CYS A 582 5.31 -24.72 24.72
C CYS A 582 5.96 -25.77 23.80
N GLY A 583 5.46 -25.87 22.57
CA GLY A 583 6.08 -26.67 21.50
C GLY A 583 6.33 -28.11 21.93
N LEU A 584 7.61 -28.48 21.99
CA LEU A 584 8.08 -29.82 22.34
C LEU A 584 7.72 -30.23 23.78
N ASP A 585 7.56 -29.29 24.72
CA ASP A 585 7.19 -29.61 26.11
C ASP A 585 5.78 -30.20 26.22
N LEU A 586 4.90 -29.81 25.28
CA LEU A 586 3.50 -30.22 25.23
C LEU A 586 3.26 -31.48 24.39
N LEU A 587 4.32 -32.06 23.82
CA LEU A 587 4.23 -33.27 23.00
C LEU A 587 4.37 -34.54 23.82
N SER A 588 3.59 -35.54 23.42
CA SER A 588 3.60 -36.89 23.94
C SER A 588 3.51 -37.90 22.78
N GLN A 589 3.63 -39.19 23.09
CA GLN A 589 3.43 -40.26 22.11
C GLN A 589 2.05 -40.20 21.42
N ASP A 590 1.05 -39.60 22.08
CA ASP A 590 -0.33 -39.49 21.57
C ASP A 590 -0.43 -38.54 20.38
N ASN A 591 0.48 -37.58 20.26
CA ASN A 591 0.60 -36.68 19.11
C ASN A 591 1.20 -37.38 17.87
N TYR A 592 1.88 -38.52 18.07
CA TYR A 592 2.55 -39.31 17.03
C TYR A 592 1.87 -40.68 16.85
N ARG A 593 0.55 -40.66 16.69
CA ARG A 593 -0.27 -41.84 16.36
C ARG A 593 -0.74 -41.76 14.91
N LEU A 594 -0.89 -42.92 14.26
CA LEU A 594 -1.53 -42.98 12.95
C LEU A 594 -3.00 -42.50 13.07
N PRO A 595 -3.51 -41.71 12.11
CA PRO A 595 -4.92 -41.37 12.09
C PRO A 595 -5.76 -42.66 11.95
N PRO A 596 -6.91 -42.76 12.63
CA PRO A 596 -7.74 -43.96 12.53
C PRO A 596 -8.18 -44.16 11.09
N LEU A 597 -7.98 -45.38 10.58
CA LEU A 597 -8.55 -45.80 9.30
C LEU A 597 -10.07 -45.89 9.45
N THR A 598 -10.77 -44.81 9.18
CA THR A 598 -12.22 -44.85 9.03
C THR A 598 -12.56 -45.72 7.83
N THR A 599 -12.96 -46.96 8.08
CA THR A 599 -13.72 -47.75 7.12
C THR A 599 -14.96 -46.95 6.77
N ALA A 600 -15.01 -46.41 5.54
CA ALA A 600 -16.20 -45.73 5.06
C ALA A 600 -17.38 -46.72 5.15
N ALA A 601 -18.40 -46.37 5.94
CA ALA A 601 -19.64 -47.13 5.97
C ALA A 601 -20.27 -47.09 4.56
N ALA A 602 -20.67 -48.26 4.07
CA ALA A 602 -21.28 -48.47 2.76
C ALA A 602 -22.72 -47.93 2.70
#